data_AF-A0A256IPY7-F1
#
_entry.id   AF-A0A256IPY7-F1
#
_cell.length_a   1.000
_cell.length_b   1.000
_cell.length_c   1.000
_cell.angle_alpha   90.00
_cell.angle_beta   90.00
_cell.angle_gamma   90.00
#
_symmetry.space_group_name_H-M   'P 1'
#
loop_
_entity.id
_entity.type
_entity.pdbx_description
1 polymer ?
#
loop_
_entity_poly.entity_id
_entity_poly.type
_entity_poly.pdbx_seq_one_letter_code
_entity_poly.pdbx_strand_id
1 'polypeptide(L)'
;MSNSRIEAAIHALDGKRLERLMSDILKREGYEVDPTGTSGPDGGREAIFTDGDRTGILHCSVQKDDWVEKAHDDARKAVENFDQEFDLFTFVTTQDPAGVMRDRVEEELASEWNIQTKVWDYERIRNELVGDSENHDLIREHLSVDPNRPFVDVETEVDSLYEDLIERVKRQKAPDGTTIQDGARVVAHVIPQEAIDDHHARYVEDLPQPPIFSKGDVGTTDRPKLKITNANRRRVGNEERDRYTVIHRDGWTEGVFGSLYPTSSEGGGVIRESVDQFLLKFVDTSLNAFEEAEIYPPYYVYVAVLDAEDYTIDYPNNMRGPTRERTFGESEVRLNRVRIDSIDTDVPEAMRKSLDQLWRYCGWDGSIHYERHDEGKTDEFEFSFRGL
;
A
#
# COMPACT_ATOMS: atom_id res chain seq x y z
N MET A 1 -6.79 9.21 -18.63
CA MET A 1 -6.50 9.05 -17.20
C MET A 1 -6.37 10.44 -16.63
N SER A 2 -7.40 10.86 -15.92
CA SER A 2 -7.39 12.12 -15.21
C SER A 2 -6.33 12.07 -14.10
N ASN A 3 -5.54 13.13 -13.96
CA ASN A 3 -4.31 13.20 -13.15
C ASN A 3 -4.53 13.85 -11.77
N SER A 4 -5.71 13.73 -11.14
CA SER A 4 -5.93 14.34 -9.83
C SER A 4 -5.81 13.35 -8.67
N ARG A 5 -5.30 13.82 -7.52
CA ARG A 5 -5.16 13.02 -6.28
C ARG A 5 -6.48 12.38 -5.86
N ILE A 6 -7.58 13.11 -6.03
CA ILE A 6 -8.93 12.69 -5.66
C ILE A 6 -9.35 11.45 -6.47
N GLU A 7 -9.09 11.46 -7.78
CA GLU A 7 -9.48 10.37 -8.66
C GLU A 7 -8.69 9.09 -8.38
N ALA A 8 -7.38 9.23 -8.15
CA ALA A 8 -6.55 8.12 -7.69
C ALA A 8 -7.05 7.56 -6.34
N ALA A 9 -7.41 8.44 -5.40
CA ALA A 9 -7.91 8.03 -4.09
C ALA A 9 -9.27 7.32 -4.17
N ILE A 10 -10.19 7.76 -5.04
CA ILE A 10 -11.49 7.09 -5.23
C ILE A 10 -11.27 5.66 -5.75
N HIS A 11 -10.35 5.44 -6.69
CA HIS A 11 -10.05 4.10 -7.18
C HIS A 11 -9.33 3.21 -6.15
N ALA A 12 -8.65 3.81 -5.17
CA ALA A 12 -7.94 3.12 -4.10
C ALA A 12 -8.82 2.84 -2.87
N LEU A 13 -10.08 3.27 -2.86
CA LEU A 13 -11.01 2.99 -1.77
C LEU A 13 -11.20 1.47 -1.59
N ASP A 14 -11.14 1.01 -0.35
CA ASP A 14 -11.60 -0.31 0.03
C ASP A 14 -13.12 -0.31 0.29
N GLY A 15 -13.71 -1.50 0.46
CA GLY A 15 -15.14 -1.65 0.69
C GLY A 15 -15.63 -0.85 1.90
N LYS A 16 -14.96 -0.98 3.05
CA LYS A 16 -15.37 -0.32 4.30
C LYS A 16 -15.34 1.20 4.22
N ARG A 17 -14.32 1.78 3.57
CA ARG A 17 -14.19 3.22 3.43
C ARG A 17 -15.17 3.78 2.40
N LEU A 18 -15.42 3.03 1.31
CA LEU A 18 -16.49 3.36 0.37
C LEU A 18 -17.86 3.36 1.07
N GLU A 19 -18.15 2.36 1.92
CA GLU A 19 -19.39 2.28 2.69
C GLU A 19 -19.60 3.48 3.61
N ARG A 20 -18.55 3.87 4.35
CA ARG A 20 -18.57 5.05 5.24
C ARG A 20 -18.78 6.34 4.44
N LEU A 21 -18.00 6.53 3.37
CA LEU A 21 -18.10 7.67 2.47
C LEU A 21 -19.53 7.82 1.93
N MET A 22 -20.10 6.75 1.40
CA MET A 22 -21.44 6.77 0.81
C MET A 22 -22.54 6.97 1.84
N SER A 23 -22.37 6.43 3.05
CA SER A 23 -23.30 6.71 4.16
C SER A 23 -23.33 8.20 4.49
N ASP A 24 -22.17 8.87 4.49
CA ASP A 24 -22.11 10.31 4.79
C ASP A 24 -22.58 11.18 3.62
N ILE A 25 -22.35 10.77 2.37
CA ILE A 25 -22.95 11.40 1.18
C ILE A 25 -24.48 11.32 1.26
N LEU A 26 -25.06 10.15 1.54
CA LEU A 26 -26.52 9.99 1.65
C LEU A 26 -27.10 10.86 2.78
N LYS A 27 -26.43 10.96 3.93
CA LYS A 27 -26.87 11.89 4.99
C LYS A 27 -26.93 13.34 4.51
N ARG A 28 -26.01 13.75 3.63
CA ARG A 28 -25.98 15.12 3.04
C ARG A 28 -27.03 15.33 1.97
N GLU A 29 -27.35 14.29 1.19
CA GLU A 29 -28.51 14.30 0.28
C GLU A 29 -29.85 14.39 1.05
N GLY A 30 -29.83 14.24 2.38
CA GLY A 30 -30.98 14.45 3.27
C GLY A 30 -31.63 13.17 3.80
N TYR A 31 -31.02 12.01 3.55
CA TYR A 31 -31.50 10.73 4.05
C TYR A 31 -31.15 10.52 5.53
N GLU A 32 -32.03 9.87 6.29
CA GLU A 32 -31.65 9.34 7.62
C GLU A 32 -30.99 7.97 7.43
N VAL A 33 -29.70 7.86 7.74
CA VAL A 33 -28.88 6.66 7.47
C VAL A 33 -28.50 5.95 8.77
N ASP A 34 -28.80 4.65 8.83
CA ASP A 34 -28.36 3.71 9.86
C ASP A 34 -27.26 2.78 9.29
N PRO A 35 -25.97 3.06 9.56
CA PRO A 35 -24.88 2.20 9.11
C PRO A 35 -24.92 0.88 9.87
N THR A 36 -25.07 -0.23 9.17
CA THR A 36 -25.09 -1.55 9.80
C THR A 36 -23.65 -1.94 10.16
N GLY A 37 -23.25 -1.63 11.38
CA GLY A 37 -21.88 -1.75 11.85
C GLY A 37 -21.26 -3.14 11.67
N THR A 38 -19.97 -3.13 11.30
CA THR A 38 -19.08 -4.29 11.16
C THR A 38 -19.12 -5.26 12.35
N SER A 39 -19.74 -6.43 12.20
CA SER A 39 -19.38 -7.76 12.79
C SER A 39 -20.62 -8.59 13.12
N GLY A 40 -21.09 -9.37 12.14
CA GLY A 40 -22.08 -10.43 12.29
C GLY A 40 -22.14 -11.26 11.00
N PRO A 41 -22.87 -12.39 10.94
CA PRO A 41 -23.17 -13.07 9.69
C PRO A 41 -24.16 -12.21 8.90
N ASP A 42 -23.69 -11.05 8.44
CA ASP A 42 -24.51 -10.03 7.80
C ASP A 42 -24.80 -10.50 6.38
N GLY A 43 -26.08 -10.54 6.03
CA GLY A 43 -26.60 -10.96 4.73
C GLY A 43 -26.23 -10.03 3.57
N GLY A 44 -25.06 -9.39 3.63
CA GLY A 44 -24.47 -8.59 2.57
C GLY A 44 -24.93 -7.14 2.49
N ARG A 45 -25.59 -6.57 3.53
CA ARG A 45 -26.02 -5.16 3.56
C ARG A 45 -25.03 -4.25 4.29
N GLU A 46 -24.88 -3.03 3.80
CA GLU A 46 -23.89 -2.07 4.25
C GLU A 46 -24.53 -0.91 5.05
N ALA A 47 -25.69 -0.42 4.61
CA ALA A 47 -26.52 0.50 5.40
C ALA A 47 -28.01 0.41 5.02
N ILE A 48 -28.87 0.83 5.95
CA ILE A 48 -30.29 1.12 5.69
C ILE A 48 -30.46 2.63 5.77
N PHE A 49 -31.26 3.20 4.89
CA PHE A 49 -31.57 4.62 4.92
C PHE A 49 -33.05 4.88 4.68
N THR A 50 -33.55 6.05 5.08
CA THR A 50 -34.95 6.42 4.89
C THR A 50 -35.10 7.80 4.27
N ASP A 51 -36.17 7.95 3.47
CA ASP A 51 -36.63 9.19 2.84
C ASP A 51 -38.11 9.39 3.16
N GLY A 52 -38.39 10.06 4.27
CA GLY A 52 -39.74 10.11 4.83
C GLY A 52 -40.23 8.71 5.20
N ASP A 53 -41.30 8.26 4.55
CA ASP A 53 -41.89 6.93 4.79
C ASP A 53 -41.23 5.82 3.96
N ARG A 54 -40.29 6.16 3.06
CA ARG A 54 -39.65 5.21 2.16
C ARG A 54 -38.40 4.61 2.78
N THR A 55 -38.25 3.29 2.71
CA THR A 55 -37.06 2.59 3.23
C THR A 55 -36.15 2.18 2.08
N GLY A 56 -34.85 2.41 2.25
CA GLY A 56 -33.82 2.09 1.27
C GLY A 56 -32.68 1.26 1.84
N ILE A 57 -31.96 0.60 0.93
CA ILE A 57 -30.77 -0.20 1.24
C ILE A 57 -29.59 0.24 0.38
N LEU A 58 -28.42 0.33 1.00
CA LEU A 58 -27.15 0.67 0.38
C LEU A 58 -26.31 -0.59 0.22
N HIS A 59 -25.78 -0.79 -0.99
CA HIS A 59 -24.77 -1.79 -1.32
C HIS A 59 -23.55 -1.18 -2.00
N CYS A 60 -22.35 -1.62 -1.62
CA CYS A 60 -21.08 -1.08 -2.11
C CYS A 60 -20.20 -2.16 -2.75
N SER A 61 -19.55 -1.80 -3.86
CA SER A 61 -18.63 -2.67 -4.58
C SER A 61 -17.37 -1.93 -5.01
N VAL A 62 -16.23 -2.51 -4.67
CA VAL A 62 -14.90 -2.13 -5.20
C VAL A 62 -14.37 -3.13 -6.22
N GLN A 63 -15.22 -4.08 -6.67
CA GLN A 63 -14.82 -5.11 -7.63
C GLN A 63 -14.45 -4.49 -8.98
N LYS A 64 -13.36 -4.99 -9.57
CA LYS A 64 -12.82 -4.51 -10.85
C LYS A 64 -13.57 -5.05 -12.07
N ASP A 65 -14.27 -6.17 -11.92
CA ASP A 65 -15.01 -6.84 -12.98
C ASP A 65 -16.47 -7.12 -12.56
N ASP A 66 -17.35 -7.26 -13.55
CA ASP A 66 -18.73 -7.77 -13.41
C ASP A 66 -19.63 -7.12 -12.33
N TRP A 67 -19.49 -5.81 -12.12
CA TRP A 67 -20.35 -5.06 -11.19
C TRP A 67 -21.85 -5.22 -11.48
N VAL A 68 -22.23 -5.48 -12.73
CA VAL A 68 -23.62 -5.71 -13.16
C VAL A 68 -24.19 -6.96 -12.51
N GLU A 69 -23.48 -8.09 -12.60
CA GLU A 69 -23.92 -9.35 -11.99
C GLU A 69 -24.03 -9.18 -10.47
N LYS A 70 -23.05 -8.51 -9.86
CA LYS A 70 -23.08 -8.20 -8.43
C LYS A 70 -24.28 -7.33 -8.04
N ALA A 71 -24.61 -6.29 -8.81
CA ALA A 71 -25.76 -5.44 -8.54
C ALA A 71 -27.08 -6.23 -8.56
N HIS A 72 -27.23 -7.12 -9.54
CA HIS A 72 -28.37 -8.05 -9.64
C HIS A 72 -28.43 -9.02 -8.46
N ASP A 73 -27.31 -9.63 -8.09
CA ASP A 73 -27.23 -10.54 -6.96
C ASP A 73 -27.54 -9.85 -5.61
N ASP A 74 -27.04 -8.64 -5.41
CA ASP A 74 -27.26 -7.87 -4.18
C ASP A 74 -28.70 -7.32 -4.11
N ALA A 75 -29.29 -6.90 -5.24
CA ALA A 75 -30.72 -6.56 -5.30
C ALA A 75 -31.62 -7.78 -5.01
N ARG A 76 -31.32 -8.95 -5.58
CA ARG A 76 -32.05 -10.19 -5.26
C ARG A 76 -31.98 -10.49 -3.77
N LYS A 77 -30.80 -10.40 -3.15
CA LYS A 77 -30.65 -10.60 -1.70
C LYS A 77 -31.46 -9.58 -0.90
N ALA A 78 -31.46 -8.31 -1.31
CA ALA A 78 -32.22 -7.25 -0.67
C ALA A 78 -33.72 -7.56 -0.61
N VAL A 79 -34.28 -8.18 -1.66
CA VAL A 79 -35.70 -8.53 -1.73
C VAL A 79 -36.02 -9.88 -1.11
N GLU A 80 -35.17 -10.90 -1.32
CA GLU A 80 -35.48 -12.28 -0.92
C GLU A 80 -35.09 -12.61 0.53
N ASN A 81 -34.06 -11.97 1.08
CA ASN A 81 -33.45 -12.39 2.34
C ASN A 81 -33.80 -11.51 3.55
N PHE A 82 -34.49 -10.39 3.35
CA PHE A 82 -34.83 -9.47 4.44
C PHE A 82 -36.31 -9.53 4.77
N ASP A 83 -36.63 -9.56 6.07
CA ASP A 83 -38.01 -9.52 6.59
C ASP A 83 -38.69 -8.15 6.42
N GLN A 84 -38.07 -7.21 5.70
CA GLN A 84 -38.59 -5.87 5.41
C GLN A 84 -38.57 -5.59 3.91
N GLU A 85 -39.60 -4.88 3.43
CA GLU A 85 -39.67 -4.41 2.06
C GLU A 85 -38.87 -3.11 1.92
N PHE A 86 -38.18 -2.96 0.78
CA PHE A 86 -37.43 -1.76 0.45
C PHE A 86 -38.04 -1.08 -0.77
N ASP A 87 -38.22 0.23 -0.69
CA ASP A 87 -38.70 1.09 -1.78
C ASP A 87 -37.54 1.60 -2.66
N LEU A 88 -36.33 1.61 -2.10
CA LEU A 88 -35.13 2.23 -2.66
C LEU A 88 -33.95 1.26 -2.61
N PHE A 89 -33.23 1.14 -3.72
CA PHE A 89 -31.98 0.37 -3.81
C PHE A 89 -30.87 1.28 -4.31
N THR A 90 -29.81 1.43 -3.53
CA THR A 90 -28.62 2.19 -3.94
C THR A 90 -27.45 1.23 -4.09
N PHE A 91 -26.95 1.09 -5.31
CA PHE A 91 -25.75 0.31 -5.59
C PHE A 91 -24.59 1.23 -5.93
N VAL A 92 -23.43 1.02 -5.30
CA VAL A 92 -22.24 1.87 -5.48
C VAL A 92 -21.11 1.05 -6.08
N THR A 93 -20.44 1.60 -7.08
CA THR A 93 -19.27 1.02 -7.72
C THR A 93 -18.19 2.08 -7.98
N THR A 94 -16.91 1.72 -7.79
CA THR A 94 -15.76 2.55 -8.17
C THR A 94 -15.36 2.40 -9.65
N GLN A 95 -16.15 1.65 -10.42
CA GLN A 95 -15.99 1.55 -11.88
C GLN A 95 -16.59 2.77 -12.60
N ASP A 96 -16.10 3.04 -13.81
CA ASP A 96 -16.57 4.10 -14.70
C ASP A 96 -17.28 3.50 -15.95
N PRO A 97 -18.49 2.92 -15.79
CA PRO A 97 -19.27 2.41 -16.91
C PRO A 97 -19.80 3.57 -17.78
N ALA A 98 -20.05 3.27 -19.06
CA ALA A 98 -20.78 4.21 -19.90
C ALA A 98 -22.17 4.49 -19.29
N GLY A 99 -22.62 5.76 -19.27
CA GLY A 99 -23.89 6.15 -18.67
C GLY A 99 -25.10 5.34 -19.17
N VAL A 100 -25.12 4.97 -20.46
CA VAL A 100 -26.15 4.08 -21.04
C VAL A 100 -26.19 2.69 -20.41
N MET A 101 -25.06 2.15 -19.96
CA MET A 101 -24.99 0.87 -19.27
C MET A 101 -25.56 1.00 -17.86
N ARG A 102 -25.19 2.06 -17.14
CA ARG A 102 -25.72 2.36 -15.82
C ARG A 102 -27.24 2.51 -15.86
N ASP A 103 -27.74 3.37 -16.73
CA ASP A 103 -29.18 3.66 -16.85
C ASP A 103 -29.96 2.38 -17.19
N ARG A 104 -29.39 1.51 -18.05
CA ARG A 104 -29.97 0.20 -18.36
C ARG A 104 -30.07 -0.70 -17.12
N VAL A 105 -29.02 -0.77 -16.30
CA VAL A 105 -29.02 -1.60 -15.08
C VAL A 105 -30.01 -1.05 -14.05
N GLU A 106 -30.11 0.28 -13.89
CA GLU A 106 -31.14 0.91 -13.03
C GLU A 106 -32.56 0.50 -13.47
N GLU A 107 -32.84 0.52 -14.78
CA GLU A 107 -34.14 0.10 -15.35
C GLU A 107 -34.41 -1.40 -15.19
N GLU A 108 -33.41 -2.25 -15.45
CA GLU A 108 -33.51 -3.70 -15.29
C GLU A 108 -33.88 -4.06 -13.85
N LEU A 109 -33.13 -3.55 -12.86
CA LEU A 109 -33.35 -3.82 -11.44
C LEU A 109 -34.71 -3.29 -10.96
N ALA A 110 -35.09 -2.09 -11.41
CA ALA A 110 -36.40 -1.54 -11.07
C ALA A 110 -37.55 -2.35 -11.65
N SER A 111 -37.41 -2.87 -12.88
CA SER A 111 -38.46 -3.67 -13.51
C SER A 111 -38.55 -5.09 -12.95
N GLU A 112 -37.42 -5.70 -12.61
CA GLU A 112 -37.35 -7.09 -12.14
C GLU A 112 -37.81 -7.20 -10.68
N TRP A 113 -37.35 -6.29 -9.83
CA TRP A 113 -37.53 -6.37 -8.38
C TRP A 113 -38.57 -5.37 -7.85
N ASN A 114 -39.15 -4.52 -8.70
CA ASN A 114 -40.11 -3.48 -8.33
C ASN A 114 -39.56 -2.53 -7.24
N ILE A 115 -38.25 -2.23 -7.29
CA ILE A 115 -37.54 -1.38 -6.35
C ILE A 115 -36.89 -0.20 -7.08
N GLN A 116 -37.10 1.03 -6.61
CA GLN A 116 -36.50 2.18 -7.29
C GLN A 116 -34.98 2.14 -7.09
N THR A 117 -34.23 2.03 -8.19
CA THR A 117 -32.78 1.83 -8.15
C THR A 117 -32.01 3.08 -8.56
N LYS A 118 -30.92 3.39 -7.82
CA LYS A 118 -29.91 4.41 -8.17
C LYS A 118 -28.53 3.75 -8.12
N VAL A 119 -27.79 3.83 -9.21
CA VAL A 119 -26.41 3.34 -9.29
C VAL A 119 -25.45 4.53 -9.16
N TRP A 120 -24.58 4.50 -8.17
CA TRP A 120 -23.46 5.44 -8.03
C TRP A 120 -22.22 4.85 -8.66
N ASP A 121 -21.84 5.38 -9.81
CA ASP A 121 -20.57 5.08 -10.46
C ASP A 121 -19.46 6.04 -10.03
N TYR A 122 -18.23 5.75 -10.45
CA TYR A 122 -17.07 6.59 -10.21
C TYR A 122 -17.32 8.06 -10.56
N GLU A 123 -17.90 8.36 -11.72
CA GLU A 123 -18.15 9.74 -12.15
C GLU A 123 -19.17 10.45 -11.26
N ARG A 124 -20.25 9.79 -10.83
CA ARG A 124 -21.21 10.37 -9.88
C ARG A 124 -20.56 10.65 -8.53
N ILE A 125 -19.78 9.71 -7.98
CA ILE A 125 -19.05 9.90 -6.71
C ILE A 125 -18.08 11.08 -6.82
N ARG A 126 -17.28 11.11 -7.89
CA ARG A 126 -16.33 12.18 -8.16
C ARG A 126 -17.02 13.54 -8.27
N ASN A 127 -18.10 13.62 -9.03
CA ASN A 127 -18.82 14.88 -9.24
C ASN A 127 -19.49 15.37 -7.95
N GLU A 128 -19.98 14.46 -7.09
CA GLU A 128 -20.54 14.83 -5.79
C GLU A 128 -19.47 15.39 -4.86
N LEU A 129 -18.30 14.76 -4.80
CA LEU A 129 -17.21 15.20 -3.93
C LEU A 129 -16.55 16.50 -4.41
N VAL A 130 -16.29 16.62 -5.71
CA VAL A 130 -15.53 17.74 -6.28
C VAL A 130 -16.43 18.90 -6.70
N GLY A 131 -17.67 18.59 -7.11
CA GLY A 131 -18.63 19.59 -7.61
C GLY A 131 -19.21 20.46 -6.50
N ASP A 132 -19.24 19.96 -5.27
CA ASP A 132 -19.72 20.71 -4.09
C ASP A 132 -18.62 20.94 -3.06
N SER A 133 -18.32 22.21 -2.79
CA SER A 133 -17.33 22.59 -1.78
C SER A 133 -17.74 22.21 -0.35
N GLU A 134 -19.02 21.97 -0.09
CA GLU A 134 -19.48 21.45 1.19
C GLU A 134 -18.94 20.03 1.44
N ASN A 135 -18.63 19.26 0.39
CA ASN A 135 -18.07 17.90 0.44
C ASN A 135 -16.55 17.83 0.59
N HIS A 136 -15.87 18.97 0.74
CA HIS A 136 -14.42 19.03 0.91
C HIS A 136 -13.92 18.38 2.22
N ASP A 137 -14.72 18.33 3.27
CA ASP A 137 -14.38 17.60 4.49
C ASP A 137 -14.49 16.08 4.29
N LEU A 138 -15.47 15.58 3.52
CA LEU A 138 -15.53 14.15 3.14
C LEU A 138 -14.32 13.73 2.32
N ILE A 139 -13.82 14.59 1.42
CA ILE A 139 -12.57 14.32 0.68
C ILE A 139 -11.40 14.15 1.66
N ARG A 140 -11.29 15.03 2.66
CA ARG A 140 -10.20 14.94 3.64
C ARG A 140 -10.33 13.70 4.52
N GLU A 141 -11.54 13.39 4.98
CA GLU A 141 -11.80 12.29 5.91
C GLU A 141 -11.70 10.92 5.22
N HIS A 142 -12.33 10.78 4.04
CA HIS A 142 -12.49 9.49 3.37
C HIS A 142 -11.53 9.26 2.20
N LEU A 143 -10.87 10.30 1.68
CA LEU A 143 -9.84 10.14 0.64
C LEU A 143 -8.43 10.51 1.13
N SER A 144 -8.30 11.13 2.30
CA SER A 144 -7.03 11.65 2.83
C SER A 144 -6.35 12.70 1.91
N VAL A 145 -7.11 13.34 1.02
CA VAL A 145 -6.60 14.32 0.04
C VAL A 145 -6.97 15.75 0.44
N ASP A 146 -6.10 16.73 0.22
CA ASP A 146 -6.52 18.14 0.29
C ASP A 146 -7.26 18.56 -1.00
N PRO A 147 -8.58 18.83 -0.95
CA PRO A 147 -9.36 19.21 -2.12
C PRO A 147 -8.92 20.55 -2.75
N ASN A 148 -8.13 21.36 -2.04
CA ASN A 148 -7.58 22.60 -2.58
C ASN A 148 -6.31 22.38 -3.43
N ARG A 149 -5.73 21.17 -3.42
CA ARG A 149 -4.58 20.78 -4.24
C ARG A 149 -4.86 19.50 -5.07
N PRO A 150 -5.90 19.51 -5.93
CA PRO A 150 -6.30 18.29 -6.65
C PRO A 150 -5.31 17.91 -7.75
N PHE A 151 -4.64 18.87 -8.38
CA PHE A 151 -3.71 18.66 -9.49
C PHE A 151 -2.26 18.74 -9.03
N VAL A 152 -1.76 17.66 -8.46
CA VAL A 152 -0.35 17.52 -8.12
C VAL A 152 0.17 16.24 -8.73
N ASP A 153 1.35 16.31 -9.34
CA ASP A 153 2.06 15.13 -9.78
C ASP A 153 2.57 14.36 -8.55
N VAL A 154 1.71 13.44 -8.08
CA VAL A 154 1.96 12.58 -6.91
C VAL A 154 3.30 11.87 -7.06
N GLU A 155 3.59 11.33 -8.24
CA GLU A 155 4.82 10.56 -8.44
C GLU A 155 6.05 11.44 -8.27
N THR A 156 6.04 12.66 -8.82
CA THR A 156 7.14 13.62 -8.66
C THR A 156 7.34 14.04 -7.19
N GLU A 157 6.27 14.23 -6.42
CA GLU A 157 6.38 14.59 -5.00
C GLU A 157 6.84 13.40 -4.14
N VAL A 158 6.35 12.19 -4.40
CA VAL A 158 6.84 10.98 -3.74
C VAL A 158 8.32 10.76 -4.06
N ASP A 159 8.73 10.92 -5.32
CA ASP A 159 10.13 10.84 -5.74
C ASP A 159 10.98 11.91 -5.00
N SER A 160 10.46 13.12 -4.84
CA SER A 160 11.14 14.19 -4.08
C SER A 160 11.29 13.85 -2.61
N LEU A 161 10.26 13.30 -1.97
CA LEU A 161 10.33 12.82 -0.58
C LEU A 161 11.36 11.68 -0.45
N TYR A 162 11.37 10.74 -1.39
CA TYR A 162 12.38 9.68 -1.42
C TYR A 162 13.81 10.24 -1.51
N GLU A 163 14.06 11.23 -2.38
CA GLU A 163 15.39 11.86 -2.48
C GLU A 163 15.84 12.48 -1.16
N ASP A 164 14.94 13.17 -0.45
CA ASP A 164 15.25 13.75 0.86
C ASP A 164 15.57 12.67 1.91
N LEU A 165 14.81 11.57 1.90
CA LEU A 165 15.00 10.45 2.82
C LEU A 165 16.33 9.73 2.55
N ILE A 166 16.63 9.38 1.30
CA ILE A 166 17.87 8.67 0.97
C ILE A 166 19.10 9.56 1.19
N GLU A 167 19.03 10.86 0.90
CA GLU A 167 20.10 11.81 1.15
C GLU A 167 20.38 11.96 2.66
N ARG A 168 19.35 11.88 3.52
CA ARG A 168 19.55 11.81 4.97
C ARG A 168 20.35 10.56 5.37
N VAL A 169 20.02 9.39 4.82
CA VAL A 169 20.73 8.14 5.13
C VAL A 169 22.18 8.17 4.61
N LYS A 170 22.41 8.75 3.43
CA LYS A 170 23.75 8.99 2.86
C LYS A 170 24.62 9.85 3.77
N ARG A 171 24.03 10.87 4.40
CA ARG A 171 24.69 11.72 5.41
C ARG A 171 24.84 11.07 6.79
N GLN A 172 24.59 9.76 6.88
CA GLN A 172 24.71 8.96 8.10
C GLN A 172 23.81 9.43 9.24
N LYS A 173 22.61 9.88 8.88
CA LYS A 173 21.61 10.33 9.85
C LYS A 173 20.45 9.35 9.89
N ALA A 174 20.13 8.89 11.09
CA ALA A 174 18.85 8.25 11.38
C ALA A 174 17.80 9.34 11.68
N PRO A 175 16.50 9.03 11.69
CA PRO A 175 15.48 10.01 12.03
C PRO A 175 15.61 10.59 13.45
N ASP A 176 16.22 9.84 14.38
CA ASP A 176 16.40 10.22 15.79
C ASP A 176 17.87 10.23 16.27
N GLY A 177 18.83 10.32 15.34
CA GLY A 177 20.25 10.23 15.69
C GLY A 177 21.16 10.04 14.48
N THR A 178 22.23 9.26 14.65
CA THR A 178 23.21 8.96 13.60
C THR A 178 23.22 7.47 13.27
N THR A 179 23.72 7.15 12.08
CA THR A 179 24.03 5.77 11.70
C THR A 179 25.53 5.53 11.72
N ILE A 180 25.92 4.28 11.96
CA ILE A 180 27.32 3.88 11.93
C ILE A 180 27.76 3.74 10.47
N GLN A 181 28.92 4.31 10.14
CA GLN A 181 29.57 4.10 8.84
C GLN A 181 30.48 2.86 8.92
N ASP A 182 29.93 1.69 8.60
CA ASP A 182 30.71 0.45 8.52
C ASP A 182 30.20 -0.40 7.36
N GLY A 183 30.67 -0.10 6.14
CA GLY A 183 30.38 -0.85 4.93
C GLY A 183 29.05 -0.53 4.23
N ALA A 184 28.68 -1.40 3.28
CA ALA A 184 27.47 -1.30 2.48
C ALA A 184 26.16 -1.35 3.31
N ARG A 185 25.13 -0.65 2.85
CA ARG A 185 23.83 -0.59 3.56
C ARG A 185 22.71 -0.80 2.57
N VAL A 186 21.80 -1.72 2.90
CA VAL A 186 20.55 -1.89 2.16
C VAL A 186 19.51 -0.99 2.81
N VAL A 187 18.90 -0.13 2.01
CA VAL A 187 17.88 0.84 2.44
C VAL A 187 16.61 0.55 1.67
N ALA A 188 15.49 0.51 2.39
CA ALA A 188 14.17 0.38 1.80
C ALA A 188 13.25 1.48 2.35
N HIS A 189 12.49 2.11 1.47
CA HIS A 189 11.43 3.06 1.81
C HIS A 189 10.12 2.54 1.25
N VAL A 190 9.05 2.57 2.05
CA VAL A 190 7.69 2.43 1.53
C VAL A 190 6.95 3.73 1.82
N ILE A 191 6.58 4.43 0.76
CA ILE A 191 6.01 5.76 0.83
C ILE A 191 4.59 5.68 0.25
N PRO A 192 3.53 5.78 1.07
CA PRO A 192 2.16 5.92 0.54
C PRO A 192 2.02 7.27 -0.16
N GLN A 193 1.13 7.36 -1.16
CA GLN A 193 0.72 8.66 -1.71
C GLN A 193 0.26 9.61 -0.60
N GLU A 194 -0.39 9.07 0.42
CA GLU A 194 -0.85 9.90 1.53
C GLU A 194 0.32 10.66 2.19
N ALA A 195 1.56 10.15 2.21
CA ALA A 195 2.68 10.80 2.91
C ALA A 195 3.12 12.16 2.37
N ILE A 196 2.62 12.58 1.21
CA ILE A 196 2.88 13.90 0.61
C ILE A 196 1.70 14.87 0.76
N ASP A 197 0.68 14.51 1.56
CA ASP A 197 -0.42 15.41 1.91
C ASP A 197 -0.11 16.21 3.19
N ASP A 198 -0.67 17.43 3.28
CA ASP A 198 -0.38 18.34 4.41
C ASP A 198 -1.22 18.05 5.68
N HIS A 199 -2.11 17.04 5.65
CA HIS A 199 -3.20 16.87 6.62
C HIS A 199 -3.19 15.52 7.35
N HIS A 200 -2.08 15.15 7.98
CA HIS A 200 -2.05 13.97 8.85
C HIS A 200 -2.25 14.34 10.32
N ALA A 201 -3.37 13.91 10.88
CA ALA A 201 -3.68 14.02 12.31
C ALA A 201 -3.33 12.74 13.08
N ARG A 202 -2.24 12.04 12.71
CA ARG A 202 -1.80 10.83 13.42
C ARG A 202 -0.97 11.21 14.65
N TYR A 203 -1.38 10.72 15.82
CA TYR A 203 -0.54 10.76 17.00
C TYR A 203 0.45 9.62 16.96
N VAL A 204 1.67 9.86 17.46
CA VAL A 204 2.69 8.81 17.48
C VAL A 204 2.25 7.63 18.32
N GLU A 205 1.51 7.85 19.40
CA GLU A 205 1.01 6.79 20.28
C GLU A 205 0.14 5.77 19.53
N ASP A 206 -0.64 6.26 18.56
CA ASP A 206 -1.57 5.48 17.72
C ASP A 206 -0.89 4.79 16.54
N LEU A 207 0.39 5.08 16.26
CA LEU A 207 1.10 4.39 15.18
C LEU A 207 1.31 2.91 15.54
N PRO A 208 1.21 2.00 14.57
CA PRO A 208 1.55 0.59 14.76
C PRO A 208 3.03 0.42 15.11
N GLN A 209 3.43 -0.83 15.42
CA GLN A 209 4.85 -1.12 15.54
C GLN A 209 5.55 -0.88 14.19
N PRO A 210 6.79 -0.36 14.18
CA PRO A 210 7.56 -0.21 12.95
C PRO A 210 7.72 -1.55 12.22
N PRO A 211 7.79 -1.55 10.88
CA PRO A 211 8.03 -2.76 10.10
C PRO A 211 9.33 -3.45 10.49
N ILE A 212 9.48 -4.73 10.13
CA ILE A 212 10.63 -5.54 10.57
C ILE A 212 11.38 -6.13 9.38
N PHE A 213 12.71 -5.99 9.35
CA PHE A 213 13.55 -6.78 8.45
C PHE A 213 13.76 -8.19 9.00
N SER A 214 13.99 -8.29 10.31
CA SER A 214 14.51 -9.49 10.95
C SER A 214 13.85 -9.72 12.30
N LYS A 215 13.87 -10.98 12.79
CA LYS A 215 13.36 -11.32 14.14
C LYS A 215 14.11 -10.58 15.26
N GLY A 216 15.28 -10.02 14.97
CA GLY A 216 16.07 -9.26 15.92
C GLY A 216 15.65 -7.79 16.03
N ASP A 217 14.72 -7.30 15.21
CA ASP A 217 14.22 -5.92 15.29
C ASP A 217 13.16 -5.83 16.38
N VAL A 218 13.61 -5.78 17.64
CA VAL A 218 12.76 -5.80 18.83
C VAL A 218 12.88 -4.53 19.66
N GLY A 219 11.80 -4.21 20.37
CA GLY A 219 11.69 -3.02 21.22
C GLY A 219 11.60 -1.74 20.41
N THR A 220 10.77 -0.81 20.86
CA THR A 220 10.49 0.45 20.16
C THR A 220 10.65 1.63 21.08
N THR A 221 11.04 2.76 20.49
CA THR A 221 11.04 4.06 21.15
C THR A 221 10.15 5.00 20.39
N ASP A 222 9.25 5.64 21.11
CA ASP A 222 8.41 6.71 20.58
C ASP A 222 9.21 8.01 20.59
N ARG A 223 9.13 8.73 19.47
CA ARG A 223 9.70 10.07 19.25
C ARG A 223 8.58 11.00 18.84
N PRO A 224 8.74 12.33 18.90
CA PRO A 224 7.67 13.28 18.62
C PRO A 224 6.94 13.11 17.27
N LYS A 225 7.58 12.46 16.28
CA LYS A 225 7.01 12.25 14.94
C LYS A 225 7.04 10.80 14.45
N LEU A 226 7.56 9.84 15.21
CA LEU A 226 7.82 8.49 14.70
C LEU A 226 7.99 7.46 15.79
N LYS A 227 7.77 6.18 15.45
CA LYS A 227 8.23 5.03 16.24
C LYS A 227 9.43 4.39 15.55
N ILE A 228 10.48 4.05 16.31
CA ILE A 228 11.72 3.47 15.77
C ILE A 228 12.20 2.28 16.64
N THR A 229 12.72 1.24 16.00
CA THR A 229 13.21 0.03 16.69
C THR A 229 14.49 0.29 17.50
N ASN A 230 14.72 -0.47 18.58
CA ASN A 230 15.78 -0.25 19.56
C ASN A 230 16.89 -1.31 19.59
N ALA A 231 16.63 -2.52 19.07
CA ALA A 231 17.49 -3.70 19.24
C ALA A 231 18.93 -3.60 18.71
N ASN A 232 19.28 -2.45 18.13
CA ASN A 232 20.40 -2.29 17.22
C ASN A 232 21.29 -1.09 17.63
N ARG A 233 21.17 -0.65 18.89
CA ARG A 233 22.13 0.30 19.49
C ARG A 233 23.33 -0.47 19.99
N ARG A 234 24.50 -0.29 19.35
CA ARG A 234 25.74 -0.96 19.75
C ARG A 234 26.24 -0.59 21.15
N ARG A 235 25.72 0.47 21.79
CA ARG A 235 26.10 0.89 23.14
C ARG A 235 24.93 1.50 23.91
N VAL A 236 24.77 1.07 25.17
CA VAL A 236 23.87 1.71 26.14
C VAL A 236 24.34 3.17 26.30
N GLY A 237 23.61 4.12 25.70
CA GLY A 237 23.85 5.56 25.84
C GLY A 237 24.25 6.33 24.57
N ASN A 238 24.50 5.69 23.42
CA ASN A 238 24.77 6.40 22.16
C ASN A 238 23.51 6.49 21.26
N GLU A 239 23.40 7.59 20.51
CA GLU A 239 22.40 7.83 19.45
C GLU A 239 22.73 7.13 18.12
N GLU A 240 23.78 6.30 18.11
CA GLU A 240 24.30 5.61 16.92
C GLU A 240 23.58 4.28 16.67
N ARG A 241 23.17 4.06 15.42
CA ARG A 241 22.44 2.86 14.96
C ARG A 241 23.21 2.15 13.85
N ASP A 242 23.39 0.83 13.95
CA ASP A 242 23.91 0.03 12.83
C ASP A 242 22.80 -0.38 11.84
N ARG A 243 21.58 -0.61 12.34
CA ARG A 243 20.36 -0.85 11.57
C ARG A 243 19.15 -0.35 12.33
N TYR A 244 18.06 -0.07 11.62
CA TYR A 244 16.79 0.33 12.23
C TYR A 244 15.65 0.21 11.23
N THR A 245 14.44 0.25 11.78
CA THR A 245 13.21 0.43 11.03
C THR A 245 12.35 1.48 11.75
N VAL A 246 11.59 2.24 10.97
CA VAL A 246 10.78 3.36 11.45
C VAL A 246 9.44 3.41 10.73
N ILE A 247 8.41 3.84 11.44
CA ILE A 247 7.18 4.40 10.86
C ILE A 247 7.04 5.85 11.31
N HIS A 248 6.87 6.76 10.34
CA HIS A 248 6.68 8.17 10.59
C HIS A 248 5.19 8.51 10.70
N ARG A 249 4.84 9.57 11.44
CA ARG A 249 3.45 10.04 11.59
C ARG A 249 2.80 10.48 10.29
N ASP A 250 3.64 10.85 9.32
CA ASP A 250 3.19 11.23 7.97
C ASP A 250 2.96 9.96 7.10
N GLY A 251 3.12 8.75 7.66
CA GLY A 251 2.68 7.51 7.02
C GLY A 251 3.75 6.78 6.21
N TRP A 252 4.95 7.31 6.01
CA TRP A 252 6.03 6.57 5.36
C TRP A 252 6.81 5.68 6.33
N THR A 253 7.38 4.58 5.81
CA THR A 253 8.30 3.69 6.53
C THR A 253 9.69 3.72 5.92
N GLU A 254 10.71 3.57 6.77
CA GLU A 254 12.10 3.40 6.33
C GLU A 254 12.72 2.25 7.07
N GLY A 255 13.49 1.47 6.34
CA GLY A 255 14.34 0.43 6.87
C GLY A 255 15.77 0.62 6.39
N VAL A 256 16.71 0.64 7.33
CA VAL A 256 18.15 0.57 7.04
C VAL A 256 18.73 -0.69 7.63
N PHE A 257 19.32 -1.52 6.80
CA PHE A 257 19.86 -2.83 7.15
C PHE A 257 21.34 -2.93 6.76
N GLY A 258 22.19 -3.25 7.74
CA GLY A 258 23.64 -3.36 7.58
C GLY A 258 24.21 -4.77 7.76
N SER A 259 23.46 -5.84 7.47
CA SER A 259 24.01 -7.20 7.63
C SER A 259 24.98 -7.55 6.51
N LEU A 260 26.22 -7.17 6.73
CA LEU A 260 27.36 -7.45 5.89
C LEU A 260 28.21 -8.54 6.55
N TYR A 261 28.73 -9.45 5.75
CA TYR A 261 29.89 -10.24 6.16
C TYR A 261 31.14 -9.50 5.67
N PRO A 262 32.04 -9.07 6.56
CA PRO A 262 33.36 -8.61 6.11
C PRO A 262 34.10 -9.81 5.51
N THR A 263 34.58 -9.71 4.28
CA THR A 263 35.46 -10.73 3.72
C THR A 263 36.86 -10.60 4.33
N SER A 264 37.46 -11.73 4.71
CA SER A 264 38.73 -11.79 5.45
C SER A 264 39.97 -11.42 4.63
N SER A 265 39.83 -11.03 3.37
CA SER A 265 40.96 -10.74 2.50
C SER A 265 40.52 -9.88 1.32
N GLU A 266 41.15 -8.71 1.20
CA GLU A 266 41.05 -7.76 0.07
C GLU A 266 39.78 -6.89 0.01
N GLY A 267 39.65 -5.95 0.95
CA GLY A 267 39.03 -4.63 0.69
C GLY A 267 37.54 -4.54 0.35
N GLY A 268 36.83 -5.65 0.19
CA GLY A 268 35.40 -5.72 -0.11
C GLY A 268 34.57 -6.40 0.98
N GLY A 269 33.31 -6.69 0.66
CA GLY A 269 32.40 -7.40 1.56
C GLY A 269 31.28 -8.12 0.83
N VAL A 270 30.46 -8.84 1.58
CA VAL A 270 29.36 -9.63 1.01
C VAL A 270 28.05 -9.27 1.69
N ILE A 271 27.04 -8.95 0.88
CA ILE A 271 25.64 -8.81 1.30
C ILE A 271 25.04 -10.20 1.39
N ARG A 272 24.33 -10.51 2.48
CA ARG A 272 23.72 -11.83 2.68
C ARG A 272 22.79 -12.23 1.54
N GLU A 273 22.83 -13.51 1.17
CA GLU A 273 21.91 -14.13 0.20
C GLU A 273 20.44 -13.94 0.57
N SER A 274 20.13 -13.83 1.88
CA SER A 274 18.79 -13.62 2.40
C SER A 274 18.29 -12.17 2.28
N VAL A 275 18.99 -11.29 1.55
CA VAL A 275 18.61 -9.88 1.38
C VAL A 275 17.21 -9.74 0.78
N ASP A 276 16.86 -10.57 -0.21
CA ASP A 276 15.52 -10.60 -0.81
C ASP A 276 14.44 -10.86 0.24
N GLN A 277 14.65 -11.87 1.09
CA GLN A 277 13.71 -12.21 2.16
C GLN A 277 13.53 -11.06 3.15
N PHE A 278 14.60 -10.33 3.48
CA PHE A 278 14.51 -9.17 4.35
C PHE A 278 13.73 -8.02 3.70
N LEU A 279 13.99 -7.73 2.43
CA LEU A 279 13.26 -6.71 1.68
C LEU A 279 11.78 -7.04 1.55
N LEU A 280 11.45 -8.27 1.14
CA LEU A 280 10.06 -8.73 1.03
C LEU A 280 9.34 -8.65 2.37
N LYS A 281 9.98 -9.12 3.44
CA LYS A 281 9.41 -9.05 4.79
C LYS A 281 9.20 -7.61 5.26
N PHE A 282 10.13 -6.71 4.97
CA PHE A 282 9.98 -5.30 5.33
C PHE A 282 8.81 -4.64 4.59
N VAL A 283 8.66 -4.91 3.28
CA VAL A 283 7.52 -4.40 2.50
C VAL A 283 6.21 -4.98 3.02
N ASP A 284 6.12 -6.30 3.19
CA ASP A 284 4.92 -6.97 3.73
C ASP A 284 4.51 -6.45 5.11
N THR A 285 5.47 -6.29 6.02
CA THR A 285 5.19 -5.72 7.35
C THR A 285 4.96 -4.21 7.33
N SER A 286 5.38 -3.49 6.28
CA SER A 286 4.98 -2.10 6.05
C SER A 286 3.53 -2.01 5.62
N LEU A 287 3.09 -2.89 4.72
CA LEU A 287 1.69 -2.97 4.31
C LEU A 287 0.80 -3.26 5.53
N ASN A 288 1.11 -4.29 6.32
CA ASN A 288 0.35 -4.58 7.55
C ASN A 288 0.28 -3.40 8.52
N ALA A 289 1.38 -2.65 8.67
CA ALA A 289 1.39 -1.42 9.47
C ALA A 289 0.49 -0.34 8.88
N PHE A 290 0.47 -0.18 7.56
CA PHE A 290 -0.43 0.77 6.89
C PHE A 290 -1.89 0.39 7.05
N GLU A 291 -2.24 -0.89 6.96
CA GLU A 291 -3.60 -1.36 7.24
C GLU A 291 -4.02 -1.02 8.68
N GLU A 292 -3.16 -1.28 9.68
CA GLU A 292 -3.44 -0.94 11.08
C GLU A 292 -3.58 0.57 11.32
N ALA A 293 -2.81 1.39 10.61
CA ALA A 293 -2.85 2.85 10.70
C ALA A 293 -3.84 3.53 9.75
N GLU A 294 -4.70 2.76 9.06
CA GLU A 294 -5.64 3.25 8.04
C GLU A 294 -4.93 4.18 7.02
N ILE A 295 -3.77 3.74 6.53
CA ILE A 295 -3.00 4.35 5.45
C ILE A 295 -3.25 3.52 4.20
N TYR A 296 -3.62 4.17 3.11
CA TYR A 296 -4.16 3.50 1.93
C TYR A 296 -3.23 3.62 0.71
N PRO A 297 -3.35 2.69 -0.27
CA PRO A 297 -2.58 2.74 -1.51
C PRO A 297 -2.90 3.98 -2.36
N PRO A 298 -2.07 4.30 -3.38
CA PRO A 298 -0.89 3.54 -3.82
C PRO A 298 0.32 3.72 -2.89
N TYR A 299 1.08 2.64 -2.74
CA TYR A 299 2.36 2.62 -2.04
C TYR A 299 3.51 2.55 -3.03
N TYR A 300 4.55 3.35 -2.81
CA TYR A 300 5.75 3.38 -3.63
C TYR A 300 6.92 2.82 -2.83
N VAL A 301 7.50 1.73 -3.34
CA VAL A 301 8.64 1.05 -2.73
C VAL A 301 9.91 1.46 -3.47
N TYR A 302 10.89 1.95 -2.70
CA TYR A 302 12.22 2.26 -3.18
C TYR A 302 13.24 1.41 -2.43
N VAL A 303 14.21 0.87 -3.16
CA VAL A 303 15.31 0.11 -2.57
C VAL A 303 16.63 0.64 -3.14
N ALA A 304 17.59 0.86 -2.25
CA ALA A 304 18.93 1.27 -2.60
C ALA A 304 19.97 0.48 -1.80
N VAL A 305 21.13 0.24 -2.43
CA VAL A 305 22.32 -0.27 -1.78
C VAL A 305 23.37 0.84 -1.79
N LEU A 306 23.72 1.33 -0.61
CA LEU A 306 24.71 2.39 -0.41
C LEU A 306 26.07 1.77 -0.04
N ASP A 307 27.15 2.49 -0.33
CA ASP A 307 28.54 2.11 -0.06
C ASP A 307 28.90 0.72 -0.62
N ALA A 308 28.38 0.38 -1.81
CA ALA A 308 28.34 -0.98 -2.35
C ALA A 308 29.46 -1.34 -3.35
N GLU A 309 30.33 -0.41 -3.73
CA GLU A 309 31.25 -0.53 -4.88
C GLU A 309 32.05 -1.84 -4.89
N ASP A 310 32.60 -2.19 -3.73
CA ASP A 310 33.44 -3.38 -3.51
C ASP A 310 32.66 -4.57 -2.91
N TYR A 311 31.32 -4.54 -2.96
CA TYR A 311 30.46 -5.58 -2.43
C TYR A 311 29.91 -6.49 -3.52
N THR A 312 29.69 -7.76 -3.16
CA THR A 312 28.90 -8.74 -3.94
C THR A 312 27.78 -9.30 -3.06
N ILE A 313 26.96 -10.21 -3.60
CA ILE A 313 25.90 -10.91 -2.87
C ILE A 313 26.33 -12.36 -2.64
N ASP A 314 26.13 -12.83 -1.40
CA ASP A 314 26.39 -14.22 -1.00
C ASP A 314 25.44 -15.17 -1.73
N TYR A 315 25.82 -16.44 -1.80
CA TYR A 315 24.93 -17.47 -2.31
C TYR A 315 25.31 -18.85 -1.75
N PRO A 316 24.35 -19.79 -1.68
CA PRO A 316 24.61 -21.09 -1.09
C PRO A 316 25.74 -21.84 -1.80
N ASN A 317 26.67 -22.44 -1.04
CA ASN A 317 27.82 -23.18 -1.57
C ASN A 317 27.46 -24.34 -2.52
N ASN A 318 26.22 -24.84 -2.44
CA ASN A 318 25.70 -25.90 -3.31
C ASN A 318 25.06 -25.39 -4.61
N MET A 319 24.98 -24.07 -4.81
CA MET A 319 24.48 -23.44 -6.02
C MET A 319 25.66 -23.12 -6.95
N ARG A 320 25.45 -23.31 -8.26
CA ARG A 320 26.41 -22.85 -9.25
C ARG A 320 26.33 -21.33 -9.32
N GLY A 321 27.44 -20.66 -8.98
CA GLY A 321 27.57 -19.20 -9.06
C GLY A 321 27.39 -18.65 -10.48
N PRO A 322 27.40 -17.31 -10.62
CA PRO A 322 27.18 -16.65 -11.90
C PRO A 322 28.31 -16.98 -12.89
N THR A 323 28.02 -16.85 -14.18
CA THR A 323 29.02 -17.09 -15.24
C THR A 323 30.24 -16.18 -15.09
N ARG A 324 30.02 -14.96 -14.59
CA ARG A 324 31.07 -14.01 -14.24
C ARG A 324 30.66 -13.20 -13.02
N GLU A 325 31.16 -13.61 -11.87
CA GLU A 325 30.98 -12.87 -10.63
C GLU A 325 31.65 -11.49 -10.72
N ARG A 326 30.98 -10.48 -10.19
CA ARG A 326 31.48 -9.10 -10.09
C ARG A 326 30.88 -8.41 -8.88
N THR A 327 31.57 -7.40 -8.37
CA THR A 327 31.01 -6.49 -7.38
C THR A 327 29.96 -5.58 -8.03
N PHE A 328 29.22 -4.82 -7.21
CA PHE A 328 28.28 -3.81 -7.72
C PHE A 328 28.97 -2.77 -8.61
N GLY A 329 30.23 -2.42 -8.31
CA GLY A 329 31.04 -1.48 -9.10
C GLY A 329 30.58 -0.02 -9.02
N GLU A 330 29.52 0.26 -8.26
CA GLU A 330 28.97 1.58 -7.98
C GLU A 330 28.76 1.70 -6.47
N SER A 331 29.05 2.88 -5.91
CA SER A 331 28.84 3.14 -4.48
C SER A 331 27.35 3.29 -4.12
N GLU A 332 26.50 3.67 -5.07
CA GLU A 332 25.07 3.81 -4.87
C GLU A 332 24.32 3.09 -5.98
N VAL A 333 23.64 2.01 -5.63
CA VAL A 333 22.83 1.22 -6.55
C VAL A 333 21.37 1.43 -6.19
N ARG A 334 20.60 2.03 -7.10
CA ARG A 334 19.16 2.24 -6.94
C ARG A 334 18.40 1.24 -7.80
N LEU A 335 17.45 0.54 -7.19
CA LEU A 335 16.57 -0.37 -7.90
C LEU A 335 15.36 0.38 -8.48
N ASN A 336 14.69 -0.24 -9.44
CA ASN A 336 13.47 0.30 -10.01
C ASN A 336 12.39 0.45 -8.92
N ARG A 337 11.70 1.59 -8.94
CA ARG A 337 10.54 1.87 -8.09
C ARG A 337 9.44 0.84 -8.36
N VAL A 338 8.85 0.31 -7.30
CA VAL A 338 7.68 -0.58 -7.38
C VAL A 338 6.46 0.17 -6.85
N ARG A 339 5.35 0.11 -7.59
CA ARG A 339 4.06 0.68 -7.18
C ARG A 339 3.13 -0.45 -6.79
N ILE A 340 2.55 -0.36 -5.60
CA ILE A 340 1.61 -1.31 -5.04
C ILE A 340 0.26 -0.61 -4.88
N ASP A 341 -0.74 -1.05 -5.63
CA ASP A 341 -2.07 -0.42 -5.67
C ASP A 341 -3.08 -1.08 -4.71
N SER A 342 -2.71 -2.15 -4.00
CA SER A 342 -3.58 -2.84 -3.04
C SER A 342 -2.77 -3.44 -1.89
N ILE A 343 -3.38 -3.51 -0.71
CA ILE A 343 -2.83 -4.19 0.46
C ILE A 343 -2.66 -5.71 0.23
N ASP A 344 -3.56 -6.32 -0.54
CA ASP A 344 -3.57 -7.76 -0.85
C ASP A 344 -2.62 -8.15 -2.00
N THR A 345 -1.76 -7.22 -2.43
CA THR A 345 -0.82 -7.49 -3.52
C THR A 345 0.16 -8.59 -3.13
N ASP A 346 0.40 -9.53 -4.04
CA ASP A 346 1.52 -10.48 -3.92
C ASP A 346 2.86 -9.71 -3.97
N VAL A 347 3.38 -9.39 -2.79
CA VAL A 347 4.62 -8.63 -2.60
C VAL A 347 5.82 -9.30 -3.30
N PRO A 348 6.05 -10.63 -3.17
CA PRO A 348 7.03 -11.35 -3.97
C PRO A 348 6.94 -11.09 -5.47
N GLU A 349 5.76 -11.21 -6.10
CA GLU A 349 5.65 -10.99 -7.54
C GLU A 349 5.82 -9.51 -7.92
N ALA A 350 5.27 -8.58 -7.14
CA ALA A 350 5.42 -7.15 -7.37
C ALA A 350 6.88 -6.67 -7.31
N MET A 351 7.68 -7.22 -6.37
CA MET A 351 9.08 -6.85 -6.15
C MET A 351 10.06 -7.56 -7.09
N ARG A 352 9.61 -8.59 -7.81
CA ARG A 352 10.46 -9.50 -8.58
C ARG A 352 11.42 -8.81 -9.54
N LYS A 353 10.93 -7.86 -10.35
CA LYS A 353 11.78 -7.13 -11.32
C LYS A 353 12.90 -6.33 -10.63
N SER A 354 12.61 -5.76 -9.46
CA SER A 354 13.59 -4.99 -8.69
C SER A 354 14.60 -5.90 -8.01
N LEU A 355 14.17 -7.04 -7.44
CA LEU A 355 15.09 -8.03 -6.89
C LEU A 355 15.96 -8.67 -7.98
N ASP A 356 15.41 -9.02 -9.12
CA ASP A 356 16.19 -9.47 -10.28
C ASP A 356 17.28 -8.47 -10.68
N GLN A 357 16.96 -7.17 -10.67
CA GLN A 357 17.92 -6.11 -10.96
C GLN A 357 19.08 -6.13 -9.96
N LEU A 358 18.78 -6.28 -8.66
CA LEU A 358 19.79 -6.37 -7.60
C LEU A 358 20.83 -7.46 -7.89
N TRP A 359 20.37 -8.68 -8.22
CA TRP A 359 21.26 -9.81 -8.52
C TRP A 359 22.02 -9.65 -9.86
N ARG A 360 21.41 -9.01 -10.85
CA ARG A 360 22.06 -8.69 -12.15
C ARG A 360 23.25 -7.74 -12.00
N TYR A 361 23.26 -6.86 -11.01
CA TYR A 361 24.45 -6.06 -10.71
C TYR A 361 25.66 -6.96 -10.40
N CYS A 362 25.47 -8.05 -9.65
CA CYS A 362 26.54 -8.99 -9.30
C CYS A 362 26.81 -10.09 -10.34
N GLY A 363 26.17 -10.02 -11.51
CA GLY A 363 26.45 -10.90 -12.67
C GLY A 363 25.54 -12.13 -12.80
N TRP A 364 24.47 -12.21 -12.02
CA TRP A 364 23.42 -13.23 -12.16
C TRP A 364 22.40 -12.86 -13.25
N ASP A 365 21.63 -13.84 -13.73
CA ASP A 365 20.56 -13.59 -14.70
C ASP A 365 19.27 -13.05 -14.05
N GLY A 366 19.12 -13.25 -12.73
CA GLY A 366 17.98 -12.83 -11.91
C GLY A 366 18.21 -13.26 -10.46
N SER A 367 17.22 -13.01 -9.60
CA SER A 367 17.29 -13.45 -8.20
C SER A 367 17.28 -14.97 -8.09
N ILE A 368 18.13 -15.49 -7.21
CA ILE A 368 18.25 -16.94 -6.96
C ILE A 368 17.05 -17.54 -6.22
N HIS A 369 16.16 -16.70 -5.69
CA HIS A 369 15.02 -17.13 -4.90
C HIS A 369 13.77 -17.36 -5.74
N TYR A 370 13.75 -16.94 -7.02
CA TYR A 370 12.67 -17.26 -7.94
C TYR A 370 13.00 -18.52 -8.74
N GLU A 371 12.18 -19.56 -8.61
CA GLU A 371 12.29 -20.80 -9.36
C GLU A 371 11.77 -20.61 -10.78
N ARG A 372 12.52 -21.09 -11.79
CA ARG A 372 12.07 -21.06 -13.18
C ARG A 372 11.27 -22.33 -13.49
N HIS A 373 9.98 -22.21 -13.79
CA HIS A 373 9.20 -23.32 -14.33
C HIS A 373 9.20 -23.29 -15.86
N ASP A 374 9.93 -24.24 -16.48
CA ASP A 374 9.89 -24.49 -17.93
C ASP A 374 8.70 -25.42 -18.26
N GLU A 375 7.46 -24.92 -18.19
CA GLU A 375 6.29 -25.62 -18.75
C GLU A 375 5.73 -24.91 -19.99
N GLY A 376 6.52 -24.83 -21.07
CA GLY A 376 6.06 -24.79 -22.46
C GLY A 376 5.16 -23.63 -22.95
N LYS A 377 4.64 -22.76 -22.08
CA LYS A 377 3.95 -21.51 -22.37
C LYS A 377 4.11 -20.59 -21.15
N THR A 378 4.76 -19.44 -21.40
CA THR A 378 5.09 -18.36 -20.43
C THR A 378 6.00 -18.81 -19.29
N ASP A 379 7.24 -18.30 -19.26
CA ASP A 379 8.18 -18.53 -18.14
C ASP A 379 7.57 -17.95 -16.84
N GLU A 380 6.86 -18.79 -16.08
CA GLU A 380 6.33 -18.43 -14.76
C GLU A 380 7.43 -18.73 -13.73
N PHE A 381 7.70 -17.77 -12.83
CA PHE A 381 8.68 -18.00 -11.77
C PHE A 381 8.03 -17.78 -10.40
N GLU A 382 8.16 -18.76 -9.52
CA GLU A 382 7.62 -18.71 -8.15
C GLU A 382 8.72 -18.45 -7.13
N PHE A 383 8.44 -17.65 -6.10
CA PHE A 383 9.41 -17.41 -5.03
C PHE A 383 9.51 -18.62 -4.09
N SER A 384 10.67 -19.27 -4.06
CA SER A 384 10.91 -20.45 -3.22
C SER A 384 11.44 -20.06 -1.84
N PHE A 385 10.71 -20.45 -0.80
CA PHE A 385 11.17 -20.34 0.58
C PHE A 385 12.12 -21.49 0.91
N ARG A 386 13.41 -21.38 0.56
CA ARG A 386 14.42 -22.29 1.11
C ARG A 386 14.76 -21.84 2.53
N GLY A 387 14.27 -22.61 3.49
CA GLY A 387 14.34 -22.34 4.93
C GLY A 387 15.75 -22.06 5.45
N LEU A 388 15.80 -21.15 6.41
CA LEU A 388 16.95 -20.78 7.26
C LEU A 388 17.67 -21.98 7.87
#